data_AF-A0A662W2V1-F1
#
_entry.id   AF-A0A662W2V1-F1
#
_cell.length_a   1.000
_cell.length_b   1.000
_cell.length_c   1.000
_cell.angle_alpha   90.00
_cell.angle_beta   90.00
_cell.angle_gamma   90.00
#
_symmetry.space_group_name_H-M   'P 1'
#
loop_
_entity.id
_entity.type
_entity.pdbx_description
1 polymer ?
#
loop_
_entity_poly.entity_id
_entity_poly.type
_entity_poly.pdbx_seq_one_letter_code
_entity_poly.pdbx_strand_id
1 'polypeptide(L)'
;MLKKCRECGETLIDGPPQERSAESERFKVTIKGIPTKICPRGCDGFYWYSPDLGMEVIDTLDGKSENIARLKGFFRYRQLCRNCKKELEPAENKVFKFEKKCRKGTVIEMIISAPSLFCSRCNLYFLPAQTASWGDSYYGELTDVIAKALSKDLIWK
;
A
#
# COMPACT_ATOMS: atom_id res chain seq x y z
N MET A 1 -0.61 7.72 19.67
CA MET A 1 -0.83 6.30 20.05
C MET A 1 -1.80 6.26 21.23
N LEU A 2 -2.99 5.67 21.06
CA LEU A 2 -3.95 5.48 22.15
C LEU A 2 -3.40 4.47 23.15
N LYS A 3 -3.32 4.84 24.43
CA LYS A 3 -2.89 3.96 25.53
C LYS A 3 -4.05 3.40 26.34
N LYS A 4 -5.23 4.03 26.26
CA LYS A 4 -6.42 3.70 27.03
C LYS A 4 -7.64 3.49 26.14
N CYS A 5 -8.53 2.61 26.55
CA CYS A 5 -9.84 2.40 25.95
C CYS A 5 -10.67 3.68 26.09
N ARG A 6 -11.34 4.10 25.01
CA ARG A 6 -12.21 5.28 25.03
C ARG A 6 -13.51 5.05 25.80
N GLU A 7 -13.98 3.82 25.87
CA GLU A 7 -15.24 3.48 26.55
C GLU A 7 -15.04 3.32 28.06
N CYS A 8 -14.11 2.45 28.48
CA CYS A 8 -13.96 2.12 29.91
C CYS A 8 -12.70 2.70 30.57
N GLY A 9 -11.86 3.43 29.82
CA GLY A 9 -10.64 4.06 30.36
C GLY A 9 -9.49 3.10 30.69
N GLU A 10 -9.66 1.79 30.51
CA GLU A 10 -8.64 0.78 30.80
C GLU A 10 -7.41 0.86 29.90
N THR A 11 -6.28 0.40 30.42
CA THR A 11 -5.05 0.33 29.61
C THR A 11 -5.19 -0.72 28.52
N LEU A 12 -4.86 -0.35 27.29
CA LEU A 12 -4.92 -1.26 26.16
C LEU A 12 -3.73 -2.23 26.17
N ILE A 13 -4.03 -3.50 25.91
CA ILE A 13 -3.02 -4.56 25.76
C ILE A 13 -2.75 -4.82 24.28
N ASP A 14 -1.61 -5.45 23.97
CA ASP A 14 -1.32 -5.89 22.62
C ASP A 14 -2.27 -7.02 22.21
N GLY A 15 -2.89 -6.85 21.03
CA GLY A 15 -3.75 -7.86 20.42
C GLY A 15 -3.02 -8.61 19.31
N PRO A 16 -3.67 -9.64 18.72
CA PRO A 16 -3.12 -10.36 17.59
C PRO A 16 -2.99 -9.43 16.36
N PRO A 17 -1.89 -9.53 15.59
CA PRO A 17 -1.76 -8.81 14.32
C PRO A 17 -2.94 -9.10 13.40
N GLN A 18 -3.38 -8.09 12.65
CA GLN A 18 -4.51 -8.23 11.73
C GLN A 18 -4.05 -8.31 10.29
N GLU A 19 -4.94 -8.84 9.45
CA GLU A 19 -4.88 -8.77 8.00
C GLU A 19 -6.11 -8.03 7.50
N ARG A 20 -5.91 -7.09 6.57
CA ARG A 20 -7.00 -6.31 5.99
C ARG A 20 -6.89 -6.27 4.49
N SER A 21 -8.05 -6.22 3.83
CA SER A 21 -8.10 -6.10 2.38
C SER A 21 -9.15 -5.10 1.92
N ALA A 22 -8.83 -4.38 0.86
CA ALA A 22 -9.77 -3.58 0.10
C ALA A 22 -9.51 -3.75 -1.40
N GLU A 23 -10.53 -3.46 -2.19
CA GLU A 23 -10.46 -3.60 -3.63
C GLU A 23 -11.22 -2.47 -4.33
N SER A 24 -10.89 -2.33 -5.60
CA SER A 24 -11.53 -1.49 -6.62
C SER A 24 -11.61 -2.31 -7.91
N GLU A 25 -12.08 -1.70 -9.00
CA GLU A 25 -12.11 -2.37 -10.30
C GLU A 25 -10.72 -2.80 -10.79
N ARG A 26 -9.66 -2.05 -10.42
CA ARG A 26 -8.29 -2.27 -10.92
C ARG A 26 -7.35 -2.88 -9.91
N PHE A 27 -7.64 -2.73 -8.63
CA PHE A 27 -6.71 -3.06 -7.55
C PHE A 27 -7.35 -3.97 -6.52
N LYS A 28 -6.59 -4.95 -6.06
CA LYS A 28 -6.84 -5.64 -4.81
C LYS A 28 -5.62 -5.51 -3.92
N VAL A 29 -5.81 -4.89 -2.76
CA VAL A 29 -4.75 -4.64 -1.78
C VAL A 29 -5.04 -5.44 -0.53
N THR A 30 -4.03 -6.15 -0.04
CA THR A 30 -4.04 -6.85 1.23
C THR A 30 -2.85 -6.38 2.07
N ILE A 31 -3.10 -6.00 3.33
CA ILE A 31 -2.10 -5.54 4.27
C ILE A 31 -2.10 -6.48 5.47
N LYS A 32 -0.95 -7.06 5.80
CA LYS A 32 -0.77 -8.04 6.88
C LYS A 32 0.17 -7.53 7.95
N GLY A 33 0.09 -8.13 9.14
CA GLY A 33 1.00 -7.82 10.25
C GLY A 33 0.67 -6.49 10.93
N ILE A 34 -0.56 -6.00 10.78
CA ILE A 34 -0.94 -4.71 11.32
C ILE A 34 -1.07 -4.87 12.86
N PRO A 35 -0.19 -4.27 13.70
CA PRO A 35 -0.18 -4.42 15.18
C PRO A 35 -1.41 -3.86 15.94
N THR A 36 -2.30 -4.71 16.46
CA THR A 36 -3.48 -4.22 17.19
C THR A 36 -3.20 -3.92 18.66
N LYS A 37 -4.02 -3.03 19.20
CA LYS A 37 -4.27 -2.91 20.63
C LYS A 37 -5.69 -3.38 20.90
N ILE A 38 -5.98 -3.93 22.07
CA ILE A 38 -7.33 -4.36 22.47
C ILE A 38 -7.64 -3.93 23.91
N CYS A 39 -8.91 -3.73 24.21
CA CYS A 39 -9.35 -3.49 25.59
C CYS A 39 -9.49 -4.84 26.32
N PRO A 40 -8.86 -5.01 27.50
CA PRO A 40 -8.97 -6.25 28.26
C PRO A 40 -10.40 -6.53 28.77
N ARG A 41 -11.28 -5.53 28.81
CA ARG A 41 -12.68 -5.67 29.22
C ARG A 41 -13.63 -6.09 28.10
N GLY A 42 -13.14 -6.25 26.86
CA GLY A 42 -13.98 -6.59 25.71
C GLY A 42 -14.89 -5.45 25.25
N CYS A 43 -14.56 -4.19 25.57
CA CYS A 43 -15.26 -3.03 25.04
C CYS A 43 -15.14 -2.96 23.51
N ASP A 44 -16.27 -2.71 22.86
CA ASP A 44 -16.32 -2.44 21.43
C ASP A 44 -15.59 -1.12 21.16
N GLY A 45 -14.61 -1.13 20.26
CA GLY A 45 -13.77 0.04 20.12
C GLY A 45 -12.73 -0.12 19.04
N PHE A 46 -12.69 0.88 18.16
CA PHE A 46 -11.74 0.97 17.06
C PHE A 46 -10.33 1.24 17.59
N TYR A 47 -9.44 0.24 17.52
CA TYR A 47 -8.05 0.43 17.87
C TYR A 47 -7.24 0.81 16.63
N TRP A 48 -6.73 2.04 16.66
CA TRP A 48 -6.06 2.68 15.54
C TRP A 48 -4.54 2.57 15.62
N TYR A 49 -3.95 2.41 14.45
CA TYR A 49 -2.54 2.30 14.15
C TYR A 49 -1.82 3.65 14.29
N SER A 50 -0.49 3.61 14.41
CA SER A 50 0.33 4.83 14.36
C SER A 50 0.02 5.60 13.07
N PRO A 51 -0.23 6.92 13.10
CA PRO A 51 -0.39 7.73 11.88
C PRO A 51 0.81 7.63 10.92
N ASP A 52 1.96 7.19 11.41
CA ASP A 52 3.17 6.92 10.61
C ASP A 52 3.00 5.77 9.60
N LEU A 53 2.07 4.84 9.87
CA LEU A 53 1.94 3.58 9.14
C LEU A 53 1.31 3.76 7.75
N GLY A 54 0.46 4.78 7.57
CA GLY A 54 -0.14 5.09 6.26
C GLY A 54 0.88 5.67 5.28
N MET A 55 1.64 6.68 5.72
CA MET A 55 2.70 7.29 4.89
C MET A 55 3.85 6.32 4.64
N GLU A 56 4.28 5.53 5.63
CA GLU A 56 5.36 4.54 5.44
C GLU A 56 5.01 3.47 4.41
N VAL A 57 3.74 3.05 4.32
CA VAL A 57 3.24 2.09 3.32
C VAL A 57 3.19 2.72 1.93
N ILE A 58 2.73 3.97 1.83
CA ILE A 58 2.74 4.74 0.58
C ILE A 58 4.18 5.00 0.11
N ASP A 59 5.11 5.33 0.99
CA ASP A 59 6.54 5.50 0.70
C ASP A 59 7.18 4.19 0.18
N THR A 60 6.60 3.03 0.51
CA THR A 60 7.07 1.73 -0.01
C THR A 60 6.72 1.56 -1.49
N LEU A 61 5.74 2.31 -2.00
CA LEU A 61 5.44 2.41 -3.43
C LEU A 61 6.44 3.31 -4.17
N ASP A 62 7.26 4.08 -3.45
CA ASP A 62 8.30 4.94 -4.03
C ASP A 62 9.51 4.09 -4.46
N GLY A 63 9.31 3.29 -5.50
CA GLY A 63 10.22 2.24 -5.96
C GLY A 63 10.83 2.52 -7.33
N LYS A 64 12.17 2.56 -7.39
CA LYS A 64 13.10 2.23 -8.51
C LYS A 64 12.69 2.45 -9.98
N SER A 65 11.78 3.34 -10.31
CA SER A 65 11.46 3.67 -11.70
C SER A 65 11.56 5.18 -11.92
N GLU A 66 11.91 5.60 -13.14
CA GLU A 66 11.98 7.03 -13.47
C GLU A 66 10.83 7.37 -14.41
N ASN A 67 9.94 8.26 -13.95
CA ASN A 67 9.04 8.93 -14.86
C ASN A 67 9.82 10.03 -15.59
N ILE A 68 10.21 9.78 -16.83
CA ILE A 68 10.70 10.83 -17.71
C ILE A 68 9.54 11.26 -18.59
N ALA A 69 8.71 12.16 -18.10
CA ALA A 69 7.69 12.83 -18.89
C ALA A 69 8.37 13.72 -19.96
N ARG A 70 8.73 13.14 -21.11
CA ARG A 70 9.12 13.90 -22.29
C ARG A 70 7.89 14.14 -23.15
N LEU A 71 7.34 15.34 -23.05
CA LEU A 71 6.32 15.86 -23.97
C LEU A 71 6.91 15.89 -25.40
N LYS A 72 6.38 15.06 -26.30
CA LYS A 72 6.57 15.16 -27.75
C LYS A 72 5.21 15.11 -28.44
N GLY A 73 4.73 16.24 -28.97
CA GLY A 73 3.52 16.31 -29.80
C GLY A 73 2.24 15.89 -29.08
N PHE A 74 1.23 15.42 -29.85
CA PHE A 74 -0.11 15.00 -29.39
C PHE A 74 -0.06 13.72 -28.50
N PHE A 75 0.47 13.89 -27.30
CA PHE A 75 0.27 13.21 -26.01
C PHE A 75 0.26 11.67 -25.95
N ARG A 76 1.45 11.04 -25.97
CA ARG A 76 1.69 9.75 -25.30
C ARG A 76 2.77 9.89 -24.21
N TYR A 77 2.40 9.60 -22.96
CA TYR A 77 3.35 9.46 -21.86
C TYR A 77 4.15 8.16 -22.03
N ARG A 78 5.47 8.20 -21.88
CA ARG A 78 6.35 7.02 -21.96
C ARG A 78 6.92 6.70 -20.59
N GLN A 79 6.71 5.48 -20.13
CA GLN A 79 7.30 4.96 -18.89
C GLN A 79 8.55 4.14 -19.25
N LEU A 80 9.67 4.40 -18.58
CA LEU A 80 10.96 3.77 -18.88
C LEU A 80 11.43 2.90 -17.70
N CYS A 81 12.03 1.76 -18.03
CA CYS A 81 12.71 0.92 -17.05
C CYS A 81 13.97 1.65 -16.51
N ARG A 82 14.10 1.83 -15.19
CA ARG A 82 15.27 2.52 -14.62
C ARG A 82 16.59 1.80 -14.88
N ASN A 83 16.57 0.46 -14.97
CA ASN A 83 17.77 -0.36 -15.12
C ASN A 83 18.37 -0.26 -16.53
N CYS A 84 17.54 -0.25 -17.57
CA CYS A 84 18.02 -0.34 -18.96
C CYS A 84 17.48 0.75 -19.90
N LYS A 85 16.69 1.68 -19.36
CA LYS A 85 16.05 2.81 -20.03
C LYS A 85 15.14 2.43 -21.22
N LYS A 86 14.79 1.15 -21.36
CA LYS A 86 13.83 0.66 -22.36
C LYS A 86 12.40 1.05 -21.95
N GLU A 87 11.57 1.34 -22.96
CA GLU A 87 10.14 1.59 -22.77
C GLU A 87 9.46 0.37 -22.16
N LEU A 88 8.60 0.63 -21.18
CA LEU A 88 7.79 -0.36 -20.51
C LEU A 88 6.48 -0.56 -21.26
N GLU A 89 6.09 -1.81 -21.43
CA GLU A 89 4.86 -2.19 -22.14
C GLU A 89 3.79 -2.64 -21.14
N PRO A 90 2.50 -2.31 -21.33
CA PRO A 90 1.42 -2.89 -20.54
C PRO A 90 1.44 -4.41 -20.61
N ALA A 91 1.22 -5.07 -19.48
CA ALA A 91 1.23 -6.51 -19.36
C ALA A 91 0.05 -7.01 -18.50
N GLU A 92 -0.01 -8.33 -18.32
CA GLU A 92 -1.00 -9.01 -17.50
C GLU A 92 -1.02 -8.54 -16.04
N ASN A 93 -2.11 -8.85 -15.33
CA ASN A 93 -2.20 -8.60 -13.90
C ASN A 93 -1.13 -9.42 -13.15
N LYS A 94 -0.45 -8.77 -12.21
CA LYS A 94 0.56 -9.39 -11.35
C LYS A 94 0.29 -9.08 -9.88
N VAL A 95 0.80 -9.96 -9.03
CA VAL A 95 0.85 -9.77 -7.58
C VAL A 95 2.21 -9.22 -7.21
N PHE A 96 2.22 -8.04 -6.63
CA PHE A 96 3.40 -7.37 -6.10
C PHE A 96 3.39 -7.49 -4.58
N LYS A 97 4.54 -7.82 -4.00
CA LYS A 97 4.71 -7.93 -2.55
C LYS A 97 5.74 -6.93 -2.08
N PHE A 98 5.39 -6.21 -1.03
CA PHE A 98 6.20 -5.18 -0.42
C PHE A 98 6.27 -5.44 1.08
N GLU A 99 7.47 -5.41 1.64
CA GLU A 99 7.66 -5.51 3.08
C GLU A 99 8.21 -4.20 3.60
N LYS A 100 7.59 -3.67 4.67
CA LYS A 100 8.04 -2.47 5.36
C LYS A 100 8.30 -2.81 6.82
N LYS A 101 9.51 -2.51 7.28
CA LYS A 101 9.87 -2.56 8.70
C LYS A 101 9.54 -1.21 9.32
N CYS A 102 8.50 -1.18 10.17
CA CYS A 102 8.10 -0.01 10.92
C CYS A 102 9.01 0.19 12.16
N ARG A 103 8.88 1.37 12.77
CA ARG A 103 9.53 1.66 14.06
C ARG A 103 9.14 0.59 15.09
N LYS A 104 10.12 0.19 15.93
CA LYS A 104 10.02 -0.90 16.94
C LYS A 104 10.03 -2.33 16.38
N GLY A 105 10.39 -2.51 15.11
CA GLY A 105 10.68 -3.84 14.54
C GLY A 105 9.46 -4.59 14.01
N THR A 106 8.26 -4.00 14.08
CA THR A 106 7.07 -4.53 13.41
C THR A 106 7.29 -4.58 11.90
N VAL A 107 6.94 -5.70 11.28
CA VAL A 107 7.00 -5.89 9.82
C VAL A 107 5.59 -5.93 9.28
N ILE A 108 5.34 -5.13 8.25
CA ILE A 108 4.07 -5.05 7.54
C ILE A 108 4.31 -5.55 6.13
N GLU A 109 3.49 -6.51 5.71
CA GLU A 109 3.48 -7.01 4.34
C GLU A 109 2.29 -6.38 3.60
N MET A 110 2.57 -5.74 2.48
CA MET A 110 1.56 -5.24 1.55
C MET A 110 1.61 -6.04 0.27
N ILE A 111 0.47 -6.60 -0.11
CA ILE A 111 0.27 -7.42 -1.31
C ILE A 111 -0.71 -6.67 -2.22
N ILE A 112 -0.28 -6.39 -3.44
CA ILE A 112 -1.05 -5.63 -4.43
C ILE A 112 -1.22 -6.50 -5.67
N SER A 113 -2.46 -6.83 -6.01
CA SER A 113 -2.82 -7.38 -7.32
C SER A 113 -3.29 -6.22 -8.21
N ALA A 114 -2.57 -6.00 -9.31
CA ALA A 114 -2.81 -4.88 -10.21
C ALA A 114 -2.32 -5.15 -11.64
N PRO A 115 -2.79 -4.37 -12.64
CA PRO A 115 -2.18 -4.31 -13.96
C PRO A 115 -0.70 -3.97 -13.86
N SER A 116 0.14 -4.64 -14.65
CA SER A 116 1.59 -4.48 -14.58
C SER A 116 2.18 -3.87 -15.85
N LEU A 117 3.42 -3.42 -15.73
CA LEU A 117 4.27 -2.99 -16.83
C LEU A 117 5.43 -3.96 -16.97
N PHE A 118 5.79 -4.34 -18.19
CA PHE A 118 6.86 -5.27 -18.48
C PHE A 118 8.03 -4.60 -19.19
N CYS A 119 9.25 -4.91 -18.75
CA CYS A 119 10.47 -4.55 -19.46
C CYS A 119 11.01 -5.77 -20.20
N SER A 120 10.86 -5.81 -21.52
CA SER A 120 11.36 -6.91 -22.36
C SER A 120 12.88 -7.07 -22.39
N ARG A 121 13.65 -6.07 -21.94
CA ARG A 121 15.13 -6.16 -21.85
C ARG A 121 15.61 -6.68 -20.51
N CYS A 122 14.95 -6.33 -19.42
CA CYS A 122 15.31 -6.80 -18.07
C CYS A 122 14.54 -8.06 -17.67
N ASN A 123 13.49 -8.41 -18.41
CA ASN A 123 12.53 -9.45 -18.06
C ASN A 123 11.93 -9.24 -16.65
N LEU A 124 11.56 -7.99 -16.35
CA LEU A 124 11.04 -7.56 -15.05
C LEU A 124 9.67 -6.92 -15.20
N TYR A 125 8.84 -7.12 -14.18
CA TYR A 125 7.52 -6.50 -14.06
C TYR A 125 7.57 -5.36 -13.03
N PHE A 126 6.81 -4.31 -13.31
CA PHE A 126 6.73 -3.11 -12.50
C PHE A 126 5.27 -2.78 -12.23
N LEU A 127 5.01 -2.24 -11.04
CA LEU A 127 3.70 -1.70 -10.69
C LEU A 127 3.62 -0.27 -11.26
N PRO A 128 2.62 0.09 -12.09
CA PRO A 128 2.52 1.42 -12.69
C PRO A 128 2.61 2.59 -11.70
N ALA A 129 2.08 2.43 -10.48
CA ALA A 129 2.20 3.43 -9.41
C ALA A 129 3.65 3.78 -9.06
N GLN A 130 4.61 2.87 -9.26
CA GLN A 130 6.04 3.14 -9.06
C GLN A 130 6.62 4.10 -10.10
N THR A 131 5.96 4.20 -11.26
CA THR A 131 6.34 5.04 -12.41
C THR A 131 5.50 6.31 -12.53
N ALA A 132 4.51 6.50 -11.65
CA ALA A 132 3.57 7.59 -11.71
C ALA A 132 4.07 8.81 -10.92
N SER A 133 3.80 10.03 -11.41
CA SER A 133 3.87 11.23 -10.56
C SER A 133 2.66 11.24 -9.61
N TRP A 134 2.77 11.92 -8.46
CA TRP A 134 1.70 12.03 -7.45
C TRP A 134 0.33 12.51 -7.98
N GLY A 135 0.27 13.14 -9.15
CA GLY A 135 -0.97 13.57 -9.83
C GLY A 135 -1.57 12.55 -10.82
N ASP A 136 -1.03 11.34 -10.92
CA ASP A 136 -1.58 10.27 -11.77
C ASP A 136 -2.81 9.64 -11.10
N SER A 137 -3.90 9.48 -11.85
CA SER A 137 -5.12 8.86 -11.35
C SER A 137 -4.91 7.42 -10.88
N TYR A 138 -3.94 6.71 -11.46
CA TYR A 138 -3.56 5.37 -11.02
C TYR A 138 -2.97 5.38 -9.59
N TYR A 139 -2.13 6.37 -9.29
CA TYR A 139 -1.52 6.52 -7.96
C TYR A 139 -2.56 6.95 -6.91
N GLY A 140 -3.46 7.87 -7.29
CA GLY A 140 -4.57 8.29 -6.44
C GLY A 140 -5.51 7.14 -6.09
N GLU A 141 -5.98 6.39 -7.08
CA GLU A 141 -6.87 5.25 -6.88
C GLU A 141 -6.23 4.14 -6.03
N LEU A 142 -4.95 3.83 -6.26
CA LEU A 142 -4.22 2.86 -5.42
C LEU A 142 -4.11 3.32 -3.97
N THR A 143 -3.78 4.61 -3.76
CA THR A 143 -3.70 5.22 -2.43
C THR A 143 -5.04 5.16 -1.70
N ASP A 144 -6.14 5.42 -2.40
CA ASP A 144 -7.49 5.32 -1.85
C ASP A 144 -7.84 3.89 -1.43
N VAL A 145 -7.46 2.89 -2.23
CA VAL A 145 -7.68 1.47 -1.88
C VAL A 145 -6.84 1.07 -0.68
N ILE A 146 -5.59 1.53 -0.58
CA ILE A 146 -4.74 1.33 0.60
C ILE A 146 -5.38 1.98 1.84
N ALA A 147 -5.83 3.23 1.72
CA ALA A 147 -6.50 3.95 2.79
C ALA A 147 -7.76 3.19 3.26
N LYS A 148 -8.58 2.70 2.31
CA LYS A 148 -9.75 1.85 2.61
C LYS A 148 -9.38 0.55 3.31
N ALA A 149 -8.29 -0.11 2.91
CA ALA A 149 -7.81 -1.32 3.57
C ALA A 149 -7.40 -1.02 5.02
N LEU A 150 -6.81 0.15 5.27
CA LEU A 150 -6.43 0.59 6.62
C LEU A 150 -7.60 1.15 7.44
N SER A 151 -8.65 1.66 6.80
CA SER A 151 -9.77 2.34 7.46
C SER A 151 -10.98 1.46 7.73
N LYS A 152 -11.10 0.26 7.13
CA LYS A 152 -12.22 -0.65 7.41
C LYS A 152 -12.34 -0.95 8.90
N ASP A 153 -13.57 -0.98 9.37
CA ASP A 153 -13.96 -1.29 10.74
C ASP A 153 -13.32 -2.62 11.19
N LEU A 154 -12.87 -2.69 12.44
CA LEU A 154 -12.43 -3.95 13.04
C LEU A 154 -13.65 -4.87 13.12
N ILE A 155 -13.73 -5.88 12.25
CA ILE A 155 -14.69 -6.96 12.41
C ILE A 155 -14.08 -7.93 13.42
N TRP A 156 -14.55 -7.88 14.67
CA TRP A 156 -14.38 -9.00 15.59
C TRP A 156 -15.24 -10.16 15.06
N LYS A 157 -14.64 -11.34 14.87
CA LYS A 157 -15.36 -12.59 14.65
C LYS A 157 -15.20 -13.47 15.87
#